data_AF-A0A0N1N3D5-F1
#
_entry.id   AF-A0A0N1N3D5-F1
#
_cell.length_a   1.000
_cell.length_b   1.000
_cell.length_c   1.000
_cell.angle_alpha   90.00
_cell.angle_beta   90.00
_cell.angle_gamma   90.00
#
_symmetry.space_group_name_H-M   'P 1'
#
loop_
_entity.id
_entity.type
_entity.pdbx_description
1 polymer ?
#
loop_
_entity_poly.entity_id
_entity_poly.type
_entity_poly.pdbx_seq_one_letter_code
_entity_poly.pdbx_strand_id
1 'polypeptide(L)'
;MPPTHLAPSAPELKRRNLTFAEREEIALECARGTGVRAIAHRLGRAPSTISREIRRNSATRGGDFDYRALTAQWHADHAARRPKISKLANNPALRDYVQDRLAGLIATPEGIAFDGPVVIWKKRRAVHRQSRRWSSAWSPEQIAQRLKVDFPEDPTMRISHEAEVVPIFRTGR
;
A
#
# COMPACT_ATOMS: atom_id res chain seq x y z
N MET A 1 17.02 44.73 -10.22
CA MET A 1 15.75 43.99 -10.34
C MET A 1 16.05 42.50 -10.38
N PRO A 2 15.50 41.66 -9.48
CA PRO A 2 15.68 40.22 -9.57
C PRO A 2 14.85 39.63 -10.73
N PRO A 3 15.34 38.61 -11.45
CA PRO A 3 14.69 38.07 -12.63
C PRO A 3 13.41 37.29 -12.28
N THR A 4 12.30 37.70 -12.89
CA THR A 4 10.99 37.06 -12.89
C THR A 4 10.95 35.94 -13.92
N HIS A 5 11.32 34.72 -13.55
CA HIS A 5 10.76 33.51 -14.17
C HIS A 5 11.05 32.29 -13.28
N LEU A 6 10.13 32.00 -12.35
CA LEU A 6 10.01 30.67 -11.75
C LEU A 6 9.19 29.80 -12.72
N ALA A 7 9.80 29.41 -13.85
CA ALA A 7 9.24 28.34 -14.65
C ALA A 7 9.47 27.02 -13.89
N PRO A 8 8.44 26.21 -13.59
CA PRO A 8 8.64 24.92 -12.96
C PRO A 8 9.43 24.01 -13.93
N SER A 9 10.70 23.74 -13.58
CA SER A 9 11.66 22.94 -14.37
C SER A 9 11.31 21.45 -14.48
N ALA A 10 10.16 21.01 -13.95
CA ALA A 10 9.73 19.62 -13.97
C ALA A 10 8.32 19.51 -14.55
N PRO A 11 8.06 18.53 -15.45
CA PRO A 11 6.69 18.25 -15.88
C PRO A 11 5.86 17.92 -14.64
N GLU A 12 4.66 18.51 -14.54
CA GLU A 12 3.75 18.23 -13.43
C GLU A 12 3.59 16.72 -13.27
N LEU A 13 3.82 16.24 -12.05
CA LEU A 13 3.65 14.84 -11.70
C LEU A 13 2.17 14.48 -11.90
N LYS A 14 1.83 13.91 -13.07
CA LYS A 14 0.48 13.41 -13.35
C LYS A 14 0.12 12.42 -12.25
N ARG A 15 -0.97 12.70 -11.53
CA ARG A 15 -1.45 11.82 -10.46
C ARG A 15 -1.62 10.41 -11.01
N ARG A 16 -1.17 9.39 -10.27
CA ARG A 16 -1.22 7.98 -10.71
C ARG A 16 -2.66 7.51 -11.01
N ASN A 17 -3.64 8.13 -10.37
CA ASN A 17 -5.06 7.79 -10.47
C ASN A 17 -5.84 8.92 -11.15
N LEU A 18 -6.97 8.57 -11.78
CA LEU A 18 -7.91 9.55 -12.32
C LEU A 18 -8.56 10.34 -11.17
N THR A 19 -8.72 11.64 -11.35
CA THR A 19 -9.48 12.52 -10.45
C THR A 19 -10.98 12.42 -10.72
N PHE A 20 -11.80 12.97 -9.82
CA PHE A 20 -13.24 13.05 -10.04
C PHE A 20 -13.57 13.89 -11.29
N ALA A 21 -12.92 15.04 -11.48
CA ALA A 21 -13.11 15.88 -12.66
C ALA A 21 -12.77 15.14 -13.97
N GLU A 22 -11.69 14.36 -13.97
CA GLU A 22 -11.34 13.52 -15.13
C GLU A 22 -12.41 12.44 -15.39
N ARG A 23 -13.03 11.88 -14.35
CA ARG A 23 -14.15 10.92 -14.49
C ARG A 23 -15.41 11.57 -15.03
N GLU A 24 -15.73 12.79 -14.60
CA GLU A 24 -16.87 13.55 -15.10
C GLU A 24 -16.71 13.86 -16.59
N GLU A 25 -15.53 14.29 -17.01
CA GLU A 25 -15.20 14.52 -18.42
C GLU A 25 -15.33 13.22 -19.25
N ILE A 26 -14.86 12.08 -18.72
CA ILE A 26 -15.06 10.77 -19.37
C ILE A 26 -16.56 10.48 -19.55
N ALA A 27 -17.40 10.77 -18.55
CA ALA A 27 -18.83 10.52 -18.63
C ALA A 27 -19.52 11.37 -19.70
N LEU A 28 -19.20 12.68 -19.75
CA LEU A 28 -19.72 13.58 -20.78
C LEU A 28 -19.33 13.11 -22.18
N GLU A 29 -18.09 12.69 -22.35
CA GLU A 29 -17.57 12.27 -23.65
C GLU A 29 -18.07 10.90 -24.08
N CYS A 30 -18.29 9.99 -23.14
CA CYS A 30 -18.99 8.74 -23.42
C CYS A 30 -20.43 9.01 -23.88
N ALA A 31 -21.15 9.94 -23.24
CA ALA A 31 -22.51 10.32 -23.65
C ALA A 31 -22.56 10.98 -25.04
N ARG A 32 -21.48 11.66 -25.45
CA ARG A 32 -21.31 12.20 -26.82
C ARG A 32 -20.90 11.14 -27.86
N GLY A 33 -20.61 9.91 -27.45
CA GLY A 33 -20.12 8.86 -28.35
C GLY A 33 -18.65 9.04 -28.77
N THR A 34 -17.87 9.85 -28.05
CA THR A 34 -16.46 10.10 -28.37
C THR A 34 -15.62 8.83 -28.16
N GLY A 35 -14.75 8.52 -29.11
CA GLY A 35 -13.86 7.36 -29.01
C GLY A 35 -12.80 7.49 -27.89
N VAL A 36 -12.45 6.37 -27.26
CA VAL A 36 -11.50 6.29 -26.12
C VAL A 36 -10.17 7.01 -26.37
N ARG A 37 -9.62 6.94 -27.58
CA ARG A 37 -8.35 7.61 -27.92
C ARG A 37 -8.48 9.13 -27.87
N ALA A 38 -9.59 9.68 -28.38
CA ALA A 38 -9.83 11.12 -28.36
C ALA A 38 -10.01 11.64 -26.92
N ILE A 39 -10.75 10.90 -26.08
CA ILE A 39 -10.88 11.20 -24.63
C ILE A 39 -9.50 11.21 -23.96
N ALA A 40 -8.67 10.21 -24.26
CA ALA A 40 -7.33 10.10 -23.70
C ALA A 40 -6.42 11.27 -24.10
N HIS A 41 -6.49 11.70 -25.36
CA HIS A 41 -5.75 12.89 -25.82
C HIS A 41 -6.22 14.17 -25.13
N ARG A 42 -7.54 14.38 -24.99
CA ARG A 42 -8.10 15.55 -24.30
C ARG A 42 -7.66 15.63 -22.84
N LEU A 43 -7.67 14.49 -22.13
CA LEU A 43 -7.27 14.41 -20.73
C LEU A 43 -5.74 14.29 -20.53
N GLY A 44 -4.96 14.18 -21.61
CA GLY A 44 -3.52 13.91 -21.51
C GLY A 44 -3.20 12.60 -20.79
N ARG A 45 -4.07 11.58 -20.90
CA ARG A 45 -3.92 10.26 -20.25
C ARG A 45 -3.62 9.18 -21.29
N ALA A 46 -3.12 8.03 -20.82
CA ALA A 46 -2.94 6.88 -21.69
C ALA A 46 -4.31 6.31 -22.11
N PRO A 47 -4.52 5.94 -23.39
CA PRO A 47 -5.77 5.31 -23.84
C PRO A 47 -6.13 4.04 -23.06
N SER A 48 -5.13 3.31 -22.59
CA SER A 48 -5.32 2.13 -21.74
C SER A 48 -5.91 2.46 -20.37
N THR A 49 -5.61 3.63 -19.80
CA THR A 49 -6.21 4.10 -18.54
C THR A 49 -7.70 4.34 -18.73
N ILE A 50 -8.06 5.08 -19.78
CA ILE A 50 -9.46 5.41 -20.09
C ILE A 50 -10.26 4.15 -20.43
N SER A 51 -9.73 3.27 -21.30
CA SER A 51 -10.39 1.99 -21.63
C SER A 51 -10.66 1.12 -20.39
N ARG A 52 -9.66 1.01 -19.50
CA ARG A 52 -9.80 0.22 -18.28
C ARG A 52 -10.78 0.87 -17.29
N GLU A 53 -10.80 2.20 -17.20
CA GLU A 53 -11.75 2.92 -16.36
C GLU A 53 -13.19 2.69 -16.81
N ILE A 54 -13.46 2.88 -18.10
CA ILE A 54 -14.79 2.71 -18.70
C ILE A 54 -15.23 1.24 -18.53
N ARG A 55 -14.41 0.28 -18.97
CA ARG A 55 -14.76 -1.15 -18.90
C ARG A 55 -15.11 -1.62 -17.48
N ARG A 56 -14.44 -1.09 -16.45
CA ARG A 56 -14.69 -1.48 -15.06
C ARG A 56 -15.97 -0.87 -14.47
N ASN A 57 -16.42 0.27 -15.00
CA ASN A 57 -17.47 1.08 -14.38
C ASN A 57 -18.71 1.28 -15.26
N SER A 58 -18.73 0.78 -16.50
CA SER A 58 -19.93 0.72 -17.34
C SER A 58 -20.83 -0.43 -16.89
N ALA A 59 -22.10 -0.13 -16.65
CA ALA A 59 -23.09 -1.13 -16.23
C ALA A 59 -23.58 -1.94 -17.43
N THR A 60 -23.23 -3.24 -17.51
CA THR A 60 -23.65 -4.13 -18.62
C THR A 60 -25.03 -4.75 -18.44
N ARG A 61 -25.75 -4.48 -17.34
CA ARG A 61 -27.03 -5.16 -17.03
C ARG A 61 -28.25 -4.61 -17.78
N GLY A 62 -28.14 -3.49 -18.50
CA GLY A 62 -29.29 -2.82 -19.15
C GLY A 62 -29.23 -2.75 -20.67
N GLY A 63 -28.27 -3.41 -21.35
CA GLY A 63 -28.08 -3.27 -22.79
C GLY A 63 -27.39 -1.96 -23.22
N ASP A 64 -27.52 -0.90 -22.43
CA ASP A 64 -26.89 0.39 -22.66
C ASP A 64 -25.55 0.56 -21.91
N PHE A 65 -24.60 1.22 -22.58
CA PHE A 65 -23.23 1.40 -22.12
C PHE A 65 -23.07 2.65 -21.23
N ASP A 66 -23.87 2.72 -20.15
CA ASP A 66 -23.90 3.89 -19.27
C ASP A 66 -22.68 3.92 -18.35
N TYR A 67 -21.74 4.84 -18.62
CA TYR A 67 -20.66 5.18 -17.69
C TYR A 67 -21.08 6.32 -16.77
N ARG A 68 -21.03 6.09 -15.45
CA ARG A 68 -21.36 7.11 -14.43
C ARG A 68 -20.14 7.46 -13.58
N ALA A 69 -19.73 8.73 -13.63
CA ALA A 69 -18.57 9.25 -12.90
C ALA A 69 -18.68 9.07 -11.38
N LEU A 70 -19.86 9.33 -10.79
CA LEU A 70 -20.11 9.16 -9.36
C LEU A 70 -19.91 7.71 -8.90
N THR A 71 -20.41 6.73 -9.68
CA THR A 71 -20.23 5.31 -9.38
C THR A 71 -18.76 4.90 -9.49
N ALA A 72 -18.07 5.37 -10.54
CA ALA A 72 -16.64 5.13 -10.72
C ALA A 72 -15.80 5.72 -9.57
N GLN A 73 -16.17 6.91 -9.09
CA GLN A 73 -15.53 7.54 -7.95
C GLN A 73 -15.77 6.75 -6.65
N TRP A 74 -17.01 6.34 -6.38
CA TRP A 74 -17.35 5.52 -5.22
C TRP A 74 -16.54 4.21 -5.20
N HIS A 75 -16.41 3.52 -6.35
CA HIS A 75 -15.56 2.33 -6.48
C HIS A 75 -14.10 2.64 -6.18
N ALA A 76 -13.57 3.76 -6.69
CA ALA A 76 -12.20 4.18 -6.44
C ALA A 76 -11.95 4.46 -4.95
N ASP A 77 -12.88 5.14 -4.28
CA ASP A 77 -12.79 5.48 -2.85
C ASP A 77 -12.93 4.24 -1.96
N HIS A 78 -13.75 3.27 -2.34
CA HIS A 78 -13.80 1.96 -1.67
C HIS A 78 -12.51 1.17 -1.84
N ALA A 79 -11.95 1.11 -3.05
CA ALA A 79 -10.69 0.42 -3.30
C ALA A 79 -9.52 1.09 -2.56
N ALA A 80 -9.53 2.43 -2.45
CA ALA A 80 -8.51 3.21 -1.76
C ALA A 80 -8.55 3.01 -0.24
N ARG A 81 -9.72 2.75 0.35
CA ARG A 81 -9.88 2.56 1.80
C ARG A 81 -9.08 1.39 2.36
N ARG A 82 -8.82 0.35 1.54
CA ARG A 82 -8.03 -0.86 1.86
C ARG A 82 -8.04 -1.30 3.35
N PRO A 83 -9.19 -1.42 4.05
CA PRO A 83 -9.20 -1.82 5.44
C PRO A 83 -9.11 -3.35 5.49
N LYS A 84 -7.90 -3.89 5.53
CA LYS A 84 -7.68 -5.21 6.14
C LYS A 84 -7.20 -4.93 7.55
N ILE A 85 -8.05 -5.19 8.55
CA ILE A 85 -7.58 -5.16 9.93
C ILE A 85 -6.44 -6.16 9.99
N SER A 86 -5.21 -5.67 10.19
CA SER A 86 -4.04 -6.53 10.16
C SER A 86 -4.14 -7.52 11.33
N LYS A 87 -3.56 -8.71 11.18
CA LYS A 87 -3.56 -9.70 12.27
C LYS A 87 -2.95 -9.11 13.55
N LEU A 88 -1.98 -8.21 13.42
CA LEU A 88 -1.37 -7.45 14.52
C LEU A 88 -2.33 -6.43 15.14
N ALA A 89 -3.23 -5.83 14.36
CA ALA A 89 -4.26 -4.93 14.89
C ALA A 89 -5.29 -5.68 15.74
N ASN A 90 -5.61 -6.93 15.39
CA ASN A 90 -6.56 -7.77 16.13
C ASN A 90 -5.95 -8.54 17.31
N ASN A 91 -4.64 -8.80 17.32
CA ASN A 91 -3.96 -9.54 18.38
C ASN A 91 -2.87 -8.66 19.04
N PRO A 92 -3.14 -8.02 20.19
CA PRO A 92 -2.17 -7.17 20.88
C PRO A 92 -0.95 -7.95 21.39
N ALA A 93 -1.14 -9.17 21.92
CA ALA A 93 -0.03 -10.00 22.39
C ALA A 93 0.96 -10.35 21.26
N LEU A 94 0.45 -10.68 20.07
CA LEU A 94 1.27 -10.91 18.88
C LEU A 94 1.99 -9.63 18.43
N ARG A 95 1.35 -8.47 18.56
CA ARG A 95 1.94 -7.18 18.21
C ARG A 95 3.11 -6.83 19.11
N ASP A 96 2.93 -6.97 20.42
CA ASP A 96 3.95 -6.64 21.42
C ASP A 96 5.15 -7.58 21.25
N TYR A 97 4.91 -8.88 21.08
CA TYR A 97 5.97 -9.87 20.79
C TYR A 97 6.78 -9.52 19.54
N VAL A 98 6.11 -9.15 18.44
CA VAL A 98 6.79 -8.75 17.19
C VAL A 98 7.57 -7.44 17.39
N GLN A 99 7.01 -6.47 18.12
CA GLN A 99 7.67 -5.19 18.40
C GLN A 99 8.93 -5.37 19.26
N ASP A 100 8.87 -6.18 20.31
CA ASP A 100 10.01 -6.47 21.18
C ASP A 100 11.16 -7.11 20.40
N ARG A 101 10.87 -8.12 19.57
CA ARG A 101 11.91 -8.82 18.77
C ARG A 101 12.50 -7.95 17.67
N LEU A 102 11.72 -7.03 17.11
CA LEU A 102 12.22 -6.01 16.17
C LEU A 102 13.02 -4.90 16.87
N ALA A 103 12.73 -4.62 18.13
CA ALA A 103 13.49 -3.69 18.97
C ALA A 103 14.80 -4.31 19.51
N GLY A 104 14.98 -5.63 19.35
CA GLY A 104 16.12 -6.38 19.88
C GLY A 104 15.95 -6.81 21.34
N LEU A 105 14.74 -6.67 21.90
CA LEU A 105 14.39 -7.14 23.24
C LEU A 105 14.05 -8.62 23.19
N ILE A 106 14.76 -9.39 24.01
CA ILE A 106 14.58 -10.84 24.10
C ILE A 106 14.13 -11.11 25.52
N ALA A 107 12.84 -11.35 25.65
CA ALA A 107 12.25 -11.92 26.85
C ALA A 107 11.30 -13.00 26.36
N THR A 108 11.53 -14.25 26.77
CA THR A 108 10.48 -15.28 26.66
C THR A 108 9.33 -14.92 27.61
N PRO A 109 8.14 -15.52 27.46
CA PRO A 109 7.07 -15.40 28.46
C PRO A 109 7.51 -15.79 29.88
N GLU A 110 8.55 -16.63 29.98
CA GLU A 110 9.19 -17.07 31.22
C GLU A 110 10.31 -16.11 31.72
N GLY A 111 10.50 -14.95 31.06
CA GLY A 111 11.42 -13.90 31.50
C GLY A 111 12.91 -14.14 31.19
N ILE A 112 13.25 -15.14 30.37
CA ILE A 112 14.65 -15.45 30.04
C ILE A 112 15.11 -14.58 28.86
N ALA A 113 16.13 -13.76 29.10
CA ALA A 113 16.78 -12.95 28.07
C ALA A 113 17.96 -13.69 27.44
N PHE A 114 17.92 -13.88 26.12
CA PHE A 114 19.06 -14.34 25.31
C PHE A 114 19.63 -13.17 24.52
N ASP A 115 20.90 -13.23 24.11
CA ASP A 115 21.43 -12.30 23.11
C ASP A 115 20.83 -12.58 21.72
N GLY A 116 20.52 -11.53 20.97
CA GLY A 116 19.95 -11.66 19.64
C GLY A 116 20.92 -12.34 18.68
N PRO A 117 20.43 -13.18 17.75
CA PRO A 117 21.31 -13.81 16.77
C PRO A 117 22.01 -12.71 15.95
N VAL A 118 23.31 -12.88 15.67
CA VAL A 118 24.04 -12.01 14.74
C VAL A 118 23.46 -12.21 13.34
N VAL A 119 22.62 -11.29 12.87
CA VAL A 119 21.95 -11.40 11.57
C VAL A 119 22.82 -10.76 10.46
N ILE A 120 23.30 -11.57 9.52
CA ILE A 120 23.91 -11.08 8.28
C ILE A 120 22.80 -10.76 7.27
N TRP A 121 22.51 -9.48 7.06
CA TRP A 121 21.47 -9.06 6.11
C TRP A 121 21.85 -9.35 4.65
N LYS A 122 21.24 -10.38 4.04
CA LYS A 122 21.37 -10.66 2.60
C LYS A 122 20.37 -9.81 1.80
N LYS A 123 20.88 -8.75 1.16
CA LYS A 123 20.11 -7.78 0.36
C LYS A 123 19.29 -8.46 -0.76
N ARG A 124 17.99 -8.18 -0.85
CA ARG A 124 17.29 -8.10 -2.16
C ARG A 124 16.98 -6.63 -2.48
N ARG A 125 17.59 -6.14 -3.57
CA ARG A 125 17.50 -4.80 -4.20
C ARG A 125 17.82 -3.61 -3.28
N ALA A 126 18.98 -3.00 -3.53
CA ALA A 126 19.41 -1.77 -2.88
C ALA A 126 18.54 -0.58 -3.34
N VAL A 127 17.56 -0.19 -2.52
CA VAL A 127 17.08 1.19 -2.49
C VAL A 127 17.72 1.83 -1.27
N HIS A 128 18.53 2.84 -1.51
CA HIS A 128 19.38 3.55 -0.55
C HIS A 128 18.54 4.06 0.66
N ARG A 129 18.51 3.30 1.76
CA ARG A 129 18.05 3.78 3.06
C ARG A 129 19.18 3.57 4.05
N GLN A 130 19.49 4.65 4.78
CA GLN A 130 20.58 4.77 5.75
C GLN A 130 20.61 3.58 6.71
N SER A 131 21.81 3.22 7.16
CA SER A 131 22.08 2.23 8.21
C SER A 131 21.37 2.63 9.50
N ARG A 132 20.14 2.16 9.68
CA ARG A 132 19.44 2.26 10.96
C ARG A 132 19.89 1.09 11.83
N ARG A 133 19.73 1.25 13.15
CA ARG A 133 20.09 0.39 14.30
C ARG A 133 19.66 -1.10 14.22
N TRP A 134 19.28 -1.60 13.06
CA TRP A 134 18.69 -2.92 12.78
C TRP A 134 19.70 -4.04 12.53
N SER A 135 21.00 -3.81 12.67
CA SER A 135 22.01 -4.89 12.59
C SER A 135 21.93 -5.91 13.73
N SER A 136 21.16 -5.62 14.80
CA SER A 136 21.00 -6.50 15.97
C SER A 136 19.57 -7.01 16.18
N ALA A 137 18.65 -6.74 15.26
CA ALA A 137 17.23 -7.11 15.38
C ALA A 137 16.91 -8.42 14.65
N TRP A 138 15.89 -9.14 15.12
CA TRP A 138 15.42 -10.38 14.48
C TRP A 138 14.78 -10.08 13.12
N SER A 139 15.05 -10.92 12.11
CA SER A 139 14.36 -10.81 10.82
C SER A 139 12.89 -11.29 10.93
N PRO A 140 11.98 -10.80 10.05
CA PRO A 140 10.59 -11.24 10.05
C PRO A 140 10.41 -12.76 9.93
N GLU A 141 11.30 -13.43 9.19
CA GLU A 141 11.32 -14.89 9.03
C GLU A 141 11.68 -15.59 10.34
N GLN A 142 12.71 -15.10 11.05
CA GLN A 142 13.08 -15.64 12.36
C GLN A 142 11.98 -15.46 13.40
N ILE A 143 11.31 -14.30 13.42
CA ILE A 143 10.18 -14.05 14.32
C ILE A 143 9.03 -15.04 14.02
N ALA A 144 8.67 -15.22 12.74
CA ALA A 144 7.63 -16.16 12.33
C ALA A 144 7.96 -17.61 12.70
N GLN A 145 9.22 -18.02 12.59
CA GLN A 145 9.65 -19.36 12.96
C GLN A 145 9.68 -19.53 14.49
N ARG A 146 10.11 -18.51 15.23
CA ARG A 146 10.17 -18.54 16.70
C ARG A 146 8.79 -18.58 17.34
N LEU A 147 7.81 -17.89 16.77
CA LEU A 147 6.41 -17.94 17.21
C LEU A 147 5.86 -19.38 17.25
N LYS A 148 6.32 -20.27 16.36
CA LYS A 148 5.93 -21.69 16.38
C LYS A 148 6.54 -22.48 17.54
N VAL A 149 7.69 -22.04 18.04
CA VAL A 149 8.43 -22.71 19.12
C VAL A 149 7.97 -22.19 20.49
N ASP A 150 7.81 -20.88 20.61
CA ASP A 150 7.41 -20.23 21.88
C ASP A 150 5.90 -20.42 22.16
N PHE A 151 5.09 -20.56 21.11
CA PHE A 151 3.63 -20.75 21.22
C PHE A 151 3.17 -21.96 20.37
N PRO A 152 3.56 -23.20 20.75
CA PRO A 152 3.22 -24.38 19.96
C PRO A 152 1.71 -24.64 19.92
N GLU A 153 1.03 -24.39 21.05
CA GLU A 153 -0.40 -24.67 21.25
C GLU A 153 -1.32 -23.52 20.80
N ASP A 154 -0.79 -22.33 20.50
CA ASP A 154 -1.61 -21.17 20.12
C ASP A 154 -1.47 -20.83 18.61
N PRO A 155 -2.41 -21.27 17.75
CA PRO A 155 -2.36 -20.97 16.32
C PRO A 155 -2.65 -19.48 16.02
N THR A 156 -3.21 -18.72 16.96
CA THR A 156 -3.49 -17.29 16.77
C THR A 156 -2.20 -16.48 16.73
N MET A 157 -1.11 -16.98 17.32
CA MET A 157 0.23 -16.38 17.30
C MET A 157 1.00 -16.63 15.99
N ARG A 158 0.46 -17.42 15.05
CA ARG A 158 1.13 -17.70 13.77
C ARG A 158 0.99 -16.54 12.79
N ILE A 159 2.08 -16.03 12.23
CA ILE A 159 2.06 -15.01 11.18
C ILE A 159 2.96 -15.42 10.01
N SER A 160 2.55 -15.11 8.78
CA SER A 160 3.45 -15.26 7.63
C SER A 160 4.56 -14.21 7.74
N HIS A 161 5.80 -14.58 7.42
CA HIS A 161 6.92 -13.63 7.35
C HIS A 161 6.76 -12.59 6.22
N GLU A 162 5.83 -12.82 5.28
CA GLU A 162 5.40 -11.85 4.27
C GLU A 162 4.24 -10.96 4.73
N ALA A 163 3.66 -11.21 5.92
CA ALA A 163 2.66 -10.31 6.46
C ALA A 163 3.30 -8.92 6.55
N GLU A 164 2.72 -7.94 5.86
CA GLU A 164 3.24 -6.58 5.78
C GLU A 164 3.42 -6.01 7.20
N VAL A 165 4.61 -6.14 7.80
CA VAL A 165 4.99 -5.50 9.09
C VAL A 165 5.11 -3.97 8.93
N VAL A 166 4.98 -3.49 7.70
CA VAL A 166 5.15 -2.12 7.26
C VAL A 166 3.75 -1.54 7.06
N PRO A 167 3.11 -0.82 8.02
CA PRO A 167 3.71 0.25 8.82
C PRO A 167 3.07 0.44 10.23
N ILE A 168 3.71 0.00 11.33
CA ILE A 168 3.27 0.37 12.70
C ILE A 168 4.06 1.58 13.27
N PHE A 169 5.11 2.05 12.60
CA PHE A 169 6.00 3.11 13.12
C PHE A 169 5.68 4.54 12.66
N ARG A 170 4.43 4.84 12.27
CA ARG A 170 4.00 6.22 11.94
C ARG A 170 2.89 6.73 12.88
N THR A 171 2.98 6.40 14.16
CA THR A 171 2.32 7.20 15.20
C THR A 171 3.38 7.49 16.25
N GLY A 172 4.16 8.53 15.99
CA GLY A 172 4.99 9.18 16.99
C GLY A 172 4.23 10.38 17.51
N ARG A 173 3.96 10.35 18.83
CA ARG A 173 3.26 11.34 19.66
C ARG A 173 1.75 11.43 19.53
#